data_AF-A0A250XLR2-F1
#
_entry.id   AF-A0A250XLR2-F1
#
_cell.length_a   1.000
_cell.length_b   1.000
_cell.length_c   1.000
_cell.angle_alpha   90.00
_cell.angle_beta   90.00
_cell.angle_gamma   90.00
#
_symmetry.space_group_name_H-M   'P 1'
#
loop_
_entity.id
_entity.type
_entity.pdbx_description
1 polymer ?
#
loop_
_entity_poly.entity_id
_entity_poly.type
_entity_poly.pdbx_seq_one_letter_code
_entity_poly.pdbx_strand_id
1 'polypeptide(L)'
;MGVKWMLRWRPAPGISVGIADEELLIQTFESFNVRKAQDPVLKAQCQFFKQVPQTTPHGSEVEGKTMMKDMWVVNFNEAPETSYLLNRRSHKVMECENAVMSIVEKKMDYKNRNTVRFEGKCFSKGDFQVRLASLTQTITGVSGQQVNLGYVVEVEYSPLLNMEVARPIMEEFIAMLTHHIPRRAVQVPSGKSALPDTTLVGSLEPVHPHYEKYYGLPNTYSWQHAAVLYAEIAVASLNAT
;
A
#
# COMPACT_ATOMS: atom_id res chain seq x y z
N MET A 1 15.23 -6.75 6.54
CA MET A 1 13.90 -6.12 6.71
C MET A 1 14.06 -5.04 7.77
N GLY A 2 13.71 -3.81 7.42
CA GLY A 2 13.67 -2.64 8.29
C GLY A 2 12.28 -2.09 8.47
N VAL A 3 12.17 -0.95 9.15
CA VAL A 3 10.91 -0.21 9.29
C VAL A 3 10.49 0.34 7.93
N LYS A 4 9.24 0.06 7.51
CA LYS A 4 8.69 0.53 6.23
C LYS A 4 7.58 1.54 6.40
N TRP A 5 7.62 2.60 5.61
CA TRP A 5 6.55 3.59 5.47
C TRP A 5 6.10 3.63 4.02
N MET A 6 4.83 3.93 3.78
CA MET A 6 4.29 4.06 2.43
C MET A 6 3.64 5.42 2.24
N LEU A 7 3.91 6.01 1.08
CA LEU A 7 3.31 7.25 0.63
C LEU A 7 2.50 6.99 -0.63
N ARG A 8 1.27 7.45 -0.64
CA ARG A 8 0.41 7.40 -1.82
C ARG A 8 0.67 8.63 -2.69
N TRP A 9 0.87 8.43 -3.99
CA TRP A 9 0.88 9.53 -4.94
C TRP A 9 -0.54 10.07 -5.15
N ARG A 10 -0.68 11.38 -5.01
CA ARG A 10 -1.91 12.12 -5.32
C ARG A 10 -1.59 13.20 -6.35
N PRO A 11 -2.04 13.06 -7.60
CA PRO A 11 -1.93 14.13 -8.59
C PRO A 11 -2.66 15.39 -8.13
N ALA A 12 -2.33 16.52 -8.75
CA ALA A 12 -3.09 17.76 -8.55
C ALA A 12 -4.58 17.55 -8.85
N PRO A 13 -5.49 18.26 -8.14
CA PRO A 13 -6.93 18.11 -8.34
C PRO A 13 -7.34 18.25 -9.81
N GLY A 14 -8.15 17.31 -10.29
CA GLY A 14 -8.64 17.29 -11.69
C GLY A 14 -7.70 16.63 -12.70
N ILE A 15 -6.54 16.11 -12.28
CA ILE A 15 -5.64 15.32 -13.13
C ILE A 15 -5.77 13.84 -12.76
N SER A 16 -5.95 12.97 -13.76
CA SER A 16 -5.94 11.51 -13.55
C SER A 16 -4.52 10.98 -13.48
N VAL A 17 -4.30 9.96 -12.64
CA VAL A 17 -3.00 9.28 -12.56
C VAL A 17 -2.66 8.63 -13.90
N GLY A 18 -1.44 8.81 -14.38
CA GLY A 18 -0.95 8.24 -15.63
C GLY A 18 0.55 7.96 -15.62
N ILE A 19 1.05 7.41 -16.72
CA ILE A 19 2.47 7.00 -16.87
C ILE A 19 3.43 8.17 -16.62
N ALA A 20 3.03 9.41 -16.95
CA ALA A 20 3.81 10.62 -16.69
C ALA A 20 4.10 10.86 -15.20
N ASP A 21 3.22 10.41 -14.29
CA ASP A 21 3.45 10.50 -12.86
C ASP A 21 4.58 9.57 -12.41
N GLU A 22 4.68 8.38 -13.01
CA GLU A 22 5.77 7.45 -12.75
C GLU A 22 7.12 8.05 -13.13
N GLU A 23 7.21 8.62 -14.33
CA GLU A 23 8.42 9.27 -14.83
C GLU A 23 8.81 10.45 -13.93
N LEU A 24 7.84 11.25 -13.51
CA LEU A 24 8.05 12.36 -12.59
C LEU A 24 8.59 11.90 -11.23
N LEU A 25 8.04 10.83 -10.66
CA LEU A 25 8.51 10.26 -9.40
C LEU A 25 9.94 9.69 -9.55
N ILE A 26 10.25 9.04 -10.67
CA ILE A 26 11.61 8.56 -10.97
C ILE A 26 12.58 9.74 -11.07
N GLN A 27 12.24 10.79 -11.81
CA GLN A 27 13.06 12.01 -11.90
C GLN A 27 13.26 12.67 -10.52
N THR A 28 12.22 12.64 -9.68
CA THR A 28 12.31 13.14 -8.29
C THR A 28 13.37 12.34 -7.52
N PHE A 29 13.36 11.00 -7.63
CA PHE A 29 14.36 10.14 -6.98
C PHE A 29 15.77 10.40 -7.48
N GLU A 30 15.95 10.57 -8.79
CA GLU A 30 17.24 10.90 -9.39
C GLU A 30 17.75 12.25 -8.89
N SER A 31 16.89 13.28 -8.82
CA SER A 31 17.26 14.60 -8.28
C SER A 31 17.63 14.56 -6.79
N PHE A 32 17.04 13.62 -6.04
CA PHE A 32 17.35 13.38 -4.64
C PHE A 32 18.56 12.44 -4.45
N ASN A 33 19.25 12.06 -5.53
CA ASN A 33 20.39 11.15 -5.55
C ASN A 33 20.08 9.73 -5.04
N VAL A 34 18.84 9.27 -5.21
CA VAL A 34 18.49 7.86 -5.00
C VAL A 34 18.82 7.09 -6.28
N ARG A 35 19.60 6.02 -6.16
CA ARG A 35 20.09 5.25 -7.31
C ARG A 35 19.29 3.98 -7.49
N LYS A 36 19.07 3.56 -8.75
CA LYS A 36 18.42 2.29 -9.05
C LYS A 36 19.20 1.14 -8.38
N ALA A 37 18.50 0.33 -7.59
CA ALA A 37 19.08 -0.81 -6.90
C ALA A 37 19.04 -2.07 -7.79
N GLN A 38 19.94 -3.02 -7.53
CA GLN A 38 19.91 -4.35 -8.15
C GLN A 38 18.94 -5.32 -7.45
N ASP A 39 18.40 -4.90 -6.30
CA ASP A 39 17.49 -5.67 -5.46
C ASP A 39 16.20 -6.09 -6.20
N PRO A 40 15.54 -7.17 -5.75
CA PRO A 40 14.35 -7.70 -6.40
C PRO A 40 13.27 -6.62 -6.53
N VAL A 41 12.60 -6.63 -7.68
CA VAL A 41 11.42 -5.83 -7.99
C VAL A 41 10.39 -6.00 -6.88
N LEU A 42 9.87 -4.89 -6.35
CA LEU A 42 8.82 -4.92 -5.35
C LEU A 42 7.61 -5.65 -5.92
N LYS A 43 7.20 -6.75 -5.29
CA LYS A 43 6.03 -7.53 -5.68
C LYS A 43 5.26 -7.96 -4.45
N ALA A 44 4.05 -7.45 -4.31
CA ALA A 44 3.13 -7.85 -3.26
C ALA A 44 1.70 -7.92 -3.79
N GLN A 45 0.85 -8.65 -3.09
CA GLN A 45 -0.55 -8.82 -3.45
C GLN A 45 -1.42 -8.72 -2.20
N CYS A 46 -2.48 -7.92 -2.29
CA CYS A 46 -3.52 -7.81 -1.28
C CYS A 46 -4.84 -8.29 -1.87
N GLN A 47 -5.43 -9.32 -1.29
CA GLN A 47 -6.68 -9.91 -1.73
C GLN A 47 -7.76 -9.68 -0.69
N PHE A 48 -8.94 -9.25 -1.14
CA PHE A 48 -10.10 -9.05 -0.30
C PHE A 48 -11.07 -10.22 -0.47
N PHE A 49 -11.28 -10.96 0.61
CA PHE A 49 -12.18 -12.08 0.70
C PHE A 49 -13.42 -11.71 1.49
N LYS A 50 -14.58 -12.13 0.97
CA LYS A 50 -15.86 -12.00 1.66
C LYS A 50 -16.50 -13.36 1.83
N GLN A 51 -16.97 -13.65 3.03
CA GLN A 51 -17.66 -14.90 3.30
C GLN A 51 -19.02 -14.91 2.59
N VAL A 52 -19.35 -16.00 1.91
CA VAL A 52 -20.68 -16.19 1.33
C VAL A 52 -21.63 -16.66 2.44
N PRO A 53 -22.79 -16.02 2.63
CA PRO A 53 -23.80 -16.52 3.56
C PRO A 53 -24.22 -17.94 3.16
N GLN A 54 -24.15 -18.89 4.08
CA GLN A 54 -24.70 -20.21 3.86
C GLN A 54 -26.23 -20.15 3.99
N THR A 55 -26.94 -20.39 2.90
CA THR A 55 -28.40 -20.48 2.90
C THR A 55 -28.82 -21.92 3.23
N THR A 56 -29.61 -22.10 4.28
CA THR A 56 -30.30 -23.38 4.51
C THR A 56 -31.46 -23.55 3.53
N PRO A 57 -31.87 -24.79 3.20
CA PRO A 57 -32.95 -25.09 2.23
C PRO A 57 -34.34 -24.52 2.61
N HIS A 58 -34.47 -23.88 3.77
CA HIS A 58 -35.69 -23.22 4.25
C HIS A 58 -35.67 -21.68 4.14
N GLY A 59 -34.75 -21.10 3.36
CA GLY A 59 -34.72 -19.66 3.08
C GLY A 59 -34.37 -18.77 4.28
N SER A 60 -34.10 -19.37 5.44
CA SER A 60 -33.56 -18.69 6.62
C SER A 60 -32.05 -18.58 6.45
N GLU A 61 -31.52 -17.35 6.51
CA GLU A 61 -30.09 -17.14 6.72
C GLU A 61 -29.75 -17.73 8.10
N VAL A 62 -28.86 -18.72 8.14
CA VAL A 62 -28.30 -19.14 9.41
C VAL A 62 -27.41 -17.98 9.84
N GLU A 63 -27.84 -17.21 10.85
CA GLU A 63 -26.96 -16.33 11.62
C GLU A 63 -25.98 -17.21 12.42
N GLY A 64 -25.18 -18.00 11.70
CA GLY A 64 -23.94 -18.53 12.19
C GLY A 64 -23.12 -17.32 12.56
N LYS A 65 -22.70 -17.28 13.82
CA LYS A 65 -21.87 -16.24 14.42
C LYS A 65 -20.47 -16.26 13.77
N THR A 66 -20.36 -16.03 12.47
CA THR A 66 -19.10 -16.08 11.75
C THR A 66 -18.34 -14.80 12.02
N MET A 67 -17.30 -14.98 12.83
CA MET A 67 -16.52 -13.92 13.47
C MET A 67 -15.71 -13.06 12.48
N MET A 68 -15.69 -13.41 11.18
CA MET A 68 -14.87 -12.73 10.16
C MET A 68 -15.58 -12.57 8.80
N LYS A 69 -16.68 -11.83 8.71
CA LYS A 69 -17.40 -11.62 7.42
C LYS A 69 -16.50 -11.13 6.25
N ASP A 70 -15.48 -10.35 6.58
CA ASP A 70 -14.56 -9.71 5.64
C ASP A 70 -13.11 -9.97 6.08
N MET A 71 -12.24 -10.39 5.16
CA MET A 71 -10.84 -10.70 5.42
C MET A 71 -9.94 -10.20 4.30
N TRP A 72 -8.79 -9.65 4.68
CA TRP A 72 -7.70 -9.32 3.77
C TRP A 72 -6.62 -10.38 3.86
N VAL A 73 -6.02 -10.71 2.73
CA VAL A 73 -4.89 -11.63 2.65
C VAL A 73 -3.77 -10.89 1.94
N VAL A 74 -2.59 -10.85 2.56
CA VAL A 74 -1.44 -10.14 2.02
C VAL A 74 -0.31 -11.14 1.80
N ASN A 75 0.27 -11.12 0.61
CA ASN A 75 1.38 -11.94 0.21
C ASN A 75 2.54 -11.08 -0.31
N PHE A 76 3.75 -11.46 0.07
CA PHE A 76 4.99 -10.81 -0.35
C PHE A 76 5.82 -11.77 -1.17
N ASN A 77 6.47 -11.28 -2.22
CA ASN A 77 7.39 -12.09 -3.01
C ASN A 77 8.65 -12.47 -2.22
N GLU A 78 9.02 -11.66 -1.22
CA GLU A 78 10.13 -11.93 -0.30
C GLU A 78 9.84 -13.06 0.71
N ALA A 79 8.56 -13.43 0.90
CA ALA A 79 8.13 -14.49 1.80
C ALA A 79 7.02 -15.33 1.12
N PRO A 80 7.35 -16.10 0.07
CA PRO A 80 6.35 -16.75 -0.79
C PRO A 80 5.58 -17.89 -0.10
N GLU A 81 6.16 -18.49 0.93
CA GLU A 81 5.56 -19.57 1.72
C GLU A 81 4.57 -19.06 2.78
N THR A 82 4.52 -17.73 2.99
CA THR A 82 3.76 -17.11 4.06
C THR A 82 2.64 -16.22 3.52
N SER A 83 1.46 -16.38 4.11
CA SER A 83 0.30 -15.51 3.91
C SER A 83 -0.03 -14.81 5.22
N TYR A 84 -0.40 -13.54 5.12
CA TYR A 84 -0.83 -12.76 6.28
C TYR A 84 -2.33 -12.51 6.18
N LEU A 85 -3.10 -13.04 7.12
CA LEU A 85 -4.54 -12.87 7.20
C LEU A 85 -4.86 -11.70 8.12
N LEU A 86 -5.64 -10.76 7.62
CA LEU A 86 -6.00 -9.54 8.33
C LEU A 86 -7.50 -9.37 8.39
N ASN A 87 -8.01 -9.20 9.61
CA ASN A 87 -9.34 -8.69 9.83
C ASN A 87 -9.23 -7.25 10.33
N ARG A 88 -9.38 -6.30 9.40
CA ARG A 88 -9.23 -4.86 9.69
C ARG A 88 -10.26 -4.34 10.69
N ARG A 89 -11.49 -4.86 10.70
CA ARG A 89 -12.55 -4.41 11.62
C ARG A 89 -12.30 -4.82 13.07
N SER A 90 -11.72 -6.00 13.27
CA SER A 90 -11.39 -6.52 14.60
C SER A 90 -9.91 -6.30 14.98
N HIS A 91 -9.15 -5.61 14.11
CA HIS A 91 -7.73 -5.35 14.29
C HIS A 91 -6.93 -6.62 14.64
N LYS A 92 -7.11 -7.65 13.82
CA LYS A 92 -6.36 -8.91 13.95
C LYS A 92 -5.50 -9.13 12.73
N VAL A 93 -4.28 -9.60 12.97
CA VAL A 93 -3.33 -10.05 11.96
C VAL A 93 -2.80 -11.40 12.38
N MET A 94 -2.75 -12.35 11.44
CA MET A 94 -2.24 -13.69 11.65
C MET A 94 -1.28 -14.03 10.53
N GLU A 95 -0.14 -14.59 10.90
CA GLU A 95 0.79 -15.19 9.96
C GLU A 95 0.44 -16.67 9.81
N CYS A 96 0.36 -17.16 8.58
CA CYS A 96 0.13 -18.58 8.32
C CYS A 96 0.85 -19.05 7.06
N GLU A 97 0.98 -20.37 6.92
CA GLU A 97 1.46 -20.97 5.69
C GLU A 97 0.49 -20.71 4.54
N ASN A 98 1.03 -20.52 3.34
CA ASN A 98 0.24 -20.21 2.15
C ASN A 98 -0.81 -21.30 1.83
N ALA A 99 -0.52 -22.56 2.17
CA ALA A 99 -1.45 -23.68 2.01
C ALA A 99 -2.81 -23.46 2.72
N VAL A 100 -2.85 -22.67 3.79
CA VAL A 100 -4.09 -22.33 4.52
C VAL A 100 -5.10 -21.62 3.63
N MET A 101 -4.63 -20.88 2.60
CA MET A 101 -5.53 -20.19 1.66
C MET A 101 -6.44 -21.15 0.90
N SER A 102 -5.95 -22.35 0.57
CA SER A 102 -6.76 -23.37 -0.08
C SER A 102 -7.92 -23.85 0.83
N ILE A 103 -7.72 -23.83 2.15
CA ILE A 103 -8.74 -24.19 3.14
C ILE A 103 -9.76 -23.05 3.28
N VAL A 104 -9.30 -21.81 3.35
CA VAL A 104 -10.16 -20.61 3.42
C VAL A 104 -11.12 -20.56 2.24
N GLU A 105 -10.62 -20.79 1.03
CA GLU A 105 -11.44 -20.75 -0.18
C GLU A 105 -12.40 -21.94 -0.28
N LYS A 106 -11.90 -23.17 -0.05
CA LYS A 106 -12.68 -24.40 -0.32
C LYS A 106 -13.61 -24.81 0.81
N LYS A 107 -13.22 -24.58 2.07
CA LYS A 107 -13.95 -25.08 3.25
C LYS A 107 -14.73 -24.00 4.00
N MET A 108 -14.33 -22.74 3.91
CA MET A 108 -14.96 -21.65 4.66
C MET A 108 -15.86 -20.75 3.79
N ASP A 109 -16.08 -21.12 2.52
CA ASP A 109 -16.93 -20.41 1.55
C ASP A 109 -16.58 -18.91 1.38
N TYR A 110 -15.29 -18.57 1.49
CA TYR A 110 -14.83 -17.22 1.14
C TYR A 110 -14.62 -17.12 -0.36
N LYS A 111 -15.11 -16.01 -0.94
CA LYS A 111 -14.85 -15.66 -2.32
C LYS A 111 -13.97 -14.42 -2.38
N ASN A 112 -12.89 -14.49 -3.15
CA ASN A 112 -12.12 -13.32 -3.52
C ASN A 112 -13.03 -12.37 -4.31
N ARG A 113 -13.12 -11.13 -3.86
CA ARG A 113 -13.88 -10.06 -4.51
C ARG A 113 -12.99 -9.11 -5.26
N ASN A 114 -11.79 -8.89 -4.75
CA ASN A 114 -10.89 -7.88 -5.26
C ASN A 114 -9.45 -8.25 -4.96
N THR A 115 -8.57 -8.02 -5.92
CA THR A 115 -7.14 -8.18 -5.77
C THR A 115 -6.45 -6.89 -6.14
N VAL A 116 -5.66 -6.33 -5.22
CA VAL A 116 -4.74 -5.21 -5.47
C VAL A 116 -3.33 -5.77 -5.55
N ARG A 117 -2.66 -5.54 -6.68
CA ARG A 117 -1.27 -5.94 -6.89
C ARG A 117 -0.35 -4.73 -6.86
N PHE A 118 0.79 -4.91 -6.23
CA PHE A 118 1.89 -3.95 -6.17
C PHE A 118 3.02 -4.51 -7.03
N GLU A 119 3.42 -3.76 -8.05
CA GLU A 119 4.57 -4.09 -8.88
C GLU A 119 5.44 -2.84 -9.00
N GLY A 120 6.73 -2.94 -8.67
CA GLY A 120 7.54 -1.74 -8.50
C GLY A 120 9.03 -1.87 -8.71
N LYS A 121 9.66 -0.73 -8.97
CA LYS A 121 11.11 -0.57 -9.17
C LYS A 121 11.78 -0.21 -7.85
N CYS A 122 12.96 -0.76 -7.61
CA CYS A 122 13.73 -0.53 -6.38
C CYS A 122 14.88 0.45 -6.62
N PHE A 123 15.06 1.33 -5.65
CA PHE A 123 16.09 2.35 -5.58
C PHE A 123 16.69 2.35 -4.17
N SER A 124 17.89 2.91 -4.00
CA SER A 124 18.60 2.95 -2.74
C SER A 124 19.37 4.26 -2.55
N LYS A 125 19.53 4.68 -1.29
CA LYS A 125 20.34 5.81 -0.87
C LYS A 125 20.88 5.55 0.54
N GLY A 126 22.12 5.08 0.62
CA GLY A 126 22.71 4.64 1.89
C GLY A 126 21.90 3.50 2.50
N ASP A 127 21.46 3.68 3.74
CA ASP A 127 20.68 2.70 4.52
C ASP A 127 19.18 2.64 4.15
N PHE A 128 18.74 3.52 3.25
CA PHE A 128 17.36 3.58 2.78
C PHE A 128 17.19 2.80 1.48
N GLN A 129 16.14 1.98 1.44
CA GLN A 129 15.58 1.48 0.20
C GLN A 129 14.30 2.28 -0.12
N VAL A 130 14.18 2.72 -1.36
CA VAL A 130 12.99 3.42 -1.87
C VAL A 130 12.42 2.61 -3.01
N ARG A 131 11.14 2.26 -2.96
CA ARG A 131 10.50 1.44 -3.99
C ARG A 131 9.28 2.16 -4.53
N LEU A 132 9.21 2.31 -5.84
CA LEU A 132 8.06 2.89 -6.53
C LEU A 132 7.22 1.77 -7.10
N ALA A 133 6.00 1.61 -6.60
CA ALA A 133 5.05 0.59 -7.04
C ALA A 133 3.86 1.21 -7.77
N SER A 134 3.48 0.61 -8.90
CA SER A 134 2.15 0.78 -9.49
C SER A 134 1.17 -0.15 -8.79
N LEU A 135 -0.03 0.35 -8.48
CA LEU A 135 -1.11 -0.43 -7.91
C LEU A 135 -2.13 -0.77 -9.00
N THR A 136 -2.41 -2.06 -9.15
CA THR A 136 -3.41 -2.52 -10.12
C THR A 136 -4.49 -3.34 -9.42
N GLN A 137 -5.74 -2.94 -9.60
CA GLN A 137 -6.91 -3.65 -9.12
C GLN A 137 -7.38 -4.67 -10.16
N THR A 138 -7.74 -5.87 -9.71
CA THR A 138 -8.47 -6.87 -10.49
C THR A 138 -9.73 -7.26 -9.73
N ILE A 139 -10.90 -6.99 -10.31
CA ILE A 139 -12.20 -7.33 -9.71
C ILE A 139 -12.63 -8.72 -10.19
N THR A 140 -12.81 -9.65 -9.25
CA THR A 140 -13.24 -11.00 -9.57
C THR A 140 -14.72 -11.00 -9.97
N GLY A 141 -15.02 -11.33 -11.23
CA GLY A 141 -16.39 -11.43 -11.77
C GLY A 141 -16.75 -10.40 -12.84
N VAL A 142 -15.93 -9.37 -13.06
CA VAL A 142 -16.10 -8.40 -14.16
C VAL A 142 -14.90 -8.55 -15.10
N SER A 143 -15.09 -9.27 -16.22
CA SER A 143 -14.23 -9.35 -17.42
C SER A 143 -12.69 -9.31 -17.26
N GLY A 144 -12.13 -9.66 -16.10
CA GLY A 144 -10.68 -9.61 -15.83
C GLY A 144 -10.04 -8.23 -16.01
N GLN A 145 -10.83 -7.16 -16.04
CA GLN A 145 -10.32 -5.81 -16.31
C GLN A 145 -9.40 -5.36 -15.16
N GLN A 146 -8.21 -4.91 -15.54
CA GLN A 146 -7.23 -4.34 -14.64
C GLN A 146 -7.40 -2.82 -14.60
N VAL A 147 -7.59 -2.26 -13.41
CA VAL A 147 -7.72 -0.82 -13.19
C VAL A 147 -6.48 -0.33 -12.45
N ASN A 148 -5.81 0.68 -13.00
CA ASN A 148 -4.69 1.32 -12.32
C ASN A 148 -5.24 2.21 -11.18
N LEU A 149 -4.83 1.94 -9.95
CA LEU A 149 -5.21 2.72 -8.75
C LEU A 149 -4.19 3.84 -8.45
N GLY A 150 -3.09 3.88 -9.18
CA GLY A 150 -2.04 4.88 -9.10
C GLY A 150 -0.71 4.34 -8.59
N TYR A 151 0.11 5.24 -8.06
CA TYR A 151 1.48 4.95 -7.63
C TYR A 151 1.63 5.09 -6.12
N VAL A 152 2.51 4.27 -5.54
CA VAL A 152 2.94 4.38 -4.14
C VAL A 152 4.45 4.35 -4.06
N VAL A 153 4.98 5.05 -3.06
CA VAL A 153 6.40 5.04 -2.71
C VAL A 153 6.53 4.35 -1.37
N GLU A 154 7.18 3.19 -1.33
CA GLU A 154 7.65 2.56 -0.10
C GLU A 154 9.04 3.10 0.24
N VAL A 155 9.23 3.47 1.49
CA VAL A 155 10.55 3.79 2.06
C VAL A 155 10.82 2.78 3.17
N GLU A 156 11.92 2.05 3.08
CA GLU A 156 12.39 1.10 4.08
C GLU A 156 13.72 1.59 4.66
N TYR A 157 13.81 1.67 5.98
CA TYR A 157 15.05 1.96 6.71
C TYR A 157 15.53 0.71 7.43
N SER A 158 16.58 0.09 6.88
CA SER A 158 17.09 -1.23 7.30
C SER A 158 17.80 -1.30 8.66
N PRO A 159 18.52 -0.28 9.15
CA PRO A 159 19.31 -0.38 10.38
C PRO A 159 18.50 -0.57 11.66
N LEU A 160 17.22 -0.21 11.65
CA LEU A 160 16.37 -0.22 12.84
C LEU A 160 15.10 -1.04 12.62
N LEU A 161 14.70 -1.74 13.67
CA LEU A 161 13.40 -2.42 13.77
C LEU A 161 12.44 -1.72 14.73
N ASN A 162 12.95 -0.85 15.61
CA ASN A 162 12.11 -0.09 16.52
C ASN A 162 11.50 1.11 15.77
N MET A 163 10.17 1.10 15.61
CA MET A 163 9.46 2.12 14.86
C MET A 163 9.58 3.51 15.48
N GLU A 164 9.56 3.63 16.80
CA GLU A 164 9.65 4.92 17.49
C GLU A 164 11.04 5.55 17.35
N VAL A 165 12.09 4.74 17.40
CA VAL A 165 13.47 5.20 17.19
C VAL A 165 13.70 5.55 15.72
N ALA A 166 13.11 4.80 14.78
CA ALA A 166 13.23 5.06 13.35
C ALA A 166 12.38 6.25 12.86
N ARG A 167 11.30 6.58 13.57
CA ARG A 167 10.32 7.63 13.19
C ARG A 167 10.96 8.96 12.79
N PRO A 168 11.79 9.64 13.61
CA PRO A 168 12.35 10.94 13.24
C PRO A 168 13.25 10.86 11.98
N ILE A 169 13.99 9.77 11.83
CA ILE A 169 14.86 9.52 10.67
C ILE A 169 14.01 9.35 9.39
N MET A 170 12.92 8.60 9.49
CA MET A 170 11.97 8.38 8.40
C MET A 170 11.27 9.69 8.00
N GLU A 171 10.81 10.47 8.99
CA GLU A 171 10.15 11.77 8.76
C GLU A 171 11.08 12.76 8.05
N GLU A 172 12.33 12.87 8.49
CA GLU A 172 13.32 13.74 7.86
C GLU A 172 13.62 13.30 6.42
N PHE A 173 13.82 12.00 6.18
CA PHE A 173 14.06 11.47 4.85
C PHE A 173 12.89 11.76 3.90
N ILE A 174 11.66 11.55 4.37
CA ILE A 174 10.45 11.82 3.60
C ILE A 174 10.26 13.31 3.34
N ALA A 175 10.49 14.16 4.34
CA ALA A 175 10.43 15.62 4.19
C ALA A 175 11.42 16.11 3.13
N MET A 176 12.65 15.57 3.12
CA MET A 176 13.62 15.87 2.08
C MET A 176 13.17 15.34 0.72
N LEU A 177 12.75 14.07 0.62
CA LEU A 177 12.27 13.48 -0.63
C LEU A 177 11.12 14.30 -1.25
N THR A 178 10.14 14.69 -0.44
CA THR A 178 8.99 15.47 -0.89
C THR A 178 9.36 16.89 -1.32
N HIS A 179 10.41 17.49 -0.76
CA HIS A 179 10.92 18.78 -1.18
C HIS A 179 11.42 18.78 -2.64
N HIS A 180 11.88 17.61 -3.12
CA HIS A 180 12.36 17.43 -4.48
C HIS A 180 11.26 17.21 -5.53
N ILE A 181 9.98 17.09 -5.12
CA ILE A 181 8.87 16.95 -6.07
C ILE A 181 8.76 18.23 -6.91
N PRO A 182 8.76 18.15 -8.25
CA PRO A 182 8.67 19.32 -9.11
C PRO A 182 7.45 20.18 -8.83
N ARG A 183 7.64 21.50 -8.88
CA ARG A 183 6.57 22.48 -8.80
C ARG A 183 6.29 23.02 -10.20
N ARG A 184 5.03 23.14 -10.58
CA ARG A 184 4.63 23.78 -11.83
C ARG A 184 4.26 25.23 -11.55
N ALA A 185 4.82 26.15 -12.32
CA ALA A 185 4.38 27.53 -12.29
C ALA A 185 2.96 27.61 -12.87
N VAL A 186 1.99 28.06 -12.08
CA VAL A 186 0.69 28.46 -12.61
C VAL A 186 0.83 29.91 -13.03
N GLN A 187 0.73 30.19 -14.33
CA GLN A 187 0.49 31.55 -14.79
C GLN A 187 -0.94 31.91 -14.40
N VAL A 188 -1.11 32.50 -13.22
CA VAL A 188 -2.37 33.14 -12.86
C VAL A 188 -2.43 34.46 -13.65
N PRO A 189 -3.41 34.68 -14.54
CA PRO A 189 -3.64 35.98 -15.14
C PRO A 189 -4.25 36.88 -14.06
N SER A 190 -3.43 37.38 -13.15
CA SER A 190 -3.86 38.31 -12.10
C SER A 190 -2.76 39.33 -11.91
N GLY A 191 -2.99 40.53 -12.46
CA GLY A 191 -2.05 41.64 -12.52
C GLY A 191 -1.71 42.30 -11.19
N LYS A 192 -1.59 41.54 -10.08
CA LYS A 192 -1.23 42.03 -8.75
C LYS A 192 -0.48 40.99 -7.90
N SER A 193 0.52 40.31 -8.44
CA SER A 193 1.61 39.70 -7.62
C SER A 193 2.79 39.30 -8.51
N ALA A 194 4.00 39.68 -8.13
CA ALA A 194 5.23 39.46 -8.90
C ALA A 194 5.93 38.12 -8.58
N LEU A 195 5.23 37.18 -7.93
CA LEU A 195 5.72 35.82 -7.69
C LEU A 195 4.77 34.83 -8.37
N PRO A 196 5.28 33.92 -9.22
CA PRO A 196 4.45 32.84 -9.76
C PRO A 196 3.97 31.98 -8.61
N ASP A 197 2.65 31.82 -8.48
CA ASP A 197 2.09 30.86 -7.54
C ASP A 197 2.43 29.47 -8.08
N THR A 198 3.42 28.82 -7.46
CA THR A 198 3.92 27.52 -7.91
C THR A 198 3.13 26.43 -7.21
N THR A 199 2.19 25.81 -7.92
CA THR A 199 1.46 24.67 -7.38
C THR A 199 2.25 23.40 -7.60
N LEU A 200 2.21 22.49 -6.64
CA LEU A 200 2.79 21.15 -6.80
C LEU A 200 2.03 20.41 -7.90
N VAL A 201 2.75 19.66 -8.73
CA VAL A 201 2.15 18.76 -9.75
C VAL A 201 1.40 17.58 -9.12
N GLY A 202 1.74 17.26 -7.88
CA GLY A 202 1.09 16.28 -7.02
C GLY A 202 1.76 16.24 -5.66
N SER A 203 1.24 15.43 -4.75
CA SER A 203 1.77 15.25 -3.40
C SER A 203 1.93 13.76 -3.05
N LEU A 204 2.89 13.49 -2.18
CA LEU A 204 3.03 12.19 -1.52
C LEU A 204 2.34 12.27 -0.16
N GLU A 205 1.25 11.53 0.00
CA GLU A 205 0.49 11.46 1.24
C GLU A 205 0.92 10.21 2.03
N PRO A 206 1.55 10.36 3.22
CA PRO A 206 1.92 9.20 4.02
C PRO A 206 0.67 8.48 4.54
N VAL A 207 0.68 7.15 4.49
CA VAL A 207 -0.33 6.30 5.12
C VAL A 207 0.22 5.80 6.44
N HIS A 208 -0.48 6.12 7.52
CA HIS A 208 -0.11 5.75 8.89
C HIS A 208 -1.08 4.69 9.42
N PRO A 209 -0.68 3.42 9.46
CA PRO A 209 -1.49 2.40 10.10
C PRO A 209 -1.54 2.58 11.61
N HIS A 210 -2.71 2.29 12.19
CA HIS A 210 -2.91 2.26 13.64
C HIS A 210 -2.43 0.93 14.22
N TYR A 211 -1.12 0.68 14.22
CA TYR A 211 -0.53 -0.57 14.72
C TYR A 211 -0.93 -0.86 16.17
N GLU A 212 -1.10 0.17 17.00
CA GLU A 212 -1.50 0.09 18.40
C GLU A 212 -2.87 -0.57 18.61
N LYS A 213 -3.73 -0.56 17.59
CA LYS A 213 -5.05 -1.21 17.65
C LYS A 213 -4.98 -2.71 17.39
N TYR A 214 -3.92 -3.19 16.73
CA TYR A 214 -3.82 -4.59 16.33
C TYR A 214 -3.34 -5.47 17.48
N TYR A 215 -4.16 -6.45 17.84
CA TYR A 215 -3.84 -7.37 18.92
C TYR A 215 -2.71 -8.32 18.52
N GLY A 216 -1.70 -8.44 19.38
CA GLY A 216 -0.60 -9.39 19.22
C GLY A 216 0.52 -8.97 18.27
N LEU A 217 0.55 -7.72 17.82
CA LEU A 217 1.72 -7.20 17.09
C LEU A 217 2.93 -7.07 18.03
N PRO A 218 4.14 -7.50 17.60
CA PRO A 218 5.35 -7.32 18.38
C PRO A 218 5.78 -5.84 18.44
N ASN A 219 6.59 -5.47 19.42
CA ASN A 219 7.11 -4.09 19.55
C ASN A 219 8.15 -3.73 18.47
N THR A 220 8.73 -4.73 17.81
CA THR A 220 9.67 -4.57 16.70
C THR A 220 8.95 -4.76 15.37
N TYR A 221 9.32 -3.98 14.37
CA TYR A 221 8.77 -4.09 13.02
C TYR A 221 8.97 -5.51 12.47
N SER A 222 7.90 -6.04 11.91
CA SER A 222 7.83 -7.42 11.40
C SER A 222 7.00 -7.46 10.12
N TRP A 223 6.97 -8.61 9.45
CA TRP A 223 6.12 -8.78 8.27
C TRP A 223 4.63 -8.64 8.55
N GLN A 224 4.17 -8.87 9.80
CA GLN A 224 2.80 -8.57 10.19
C GLN A 224 2.50 -7.06 10.15
N HIS A 225 3.48 -6.21 10.53
CA HIS A 225 3.37 -4.76 10.38
C HIS A 225 3.33 -4.37 8.91
N ALA A 226 4.21 -4.95 8.09
CA ALA A 226 4.18 -4.74 6.65
C ALA A 226 2.82 -5.16 6.06
N ALA A 227 2.28 -6.31 6.45
CA ALA A 227 0.98 -6.75 5.97
C ALA A 227 -0.15 -5.78 6.33
N VAL A 228 -0.14 -5.23 7.55
CA VAL A 228 -1.08 -4.18 7.96
C VAL A 228 -0.92 -2.93 7.08
N LEU A 229 0.32 -2.46 6.87
CA LEU A 229 0.60 -1.30 6.03
C LEU A 229 0.11 -1.48 4.58
N TYR A 230 0.38 -2.65 3.98
CA TYR A 230 -0.04 -2.98 2.62
C TYR A 230 -1.57 -3.12 2.48
N ALA A 231 -2.25 -3.65 3.50
CA ALA A 231 -3.70 -3.70 3.52
C ALA A 231 -4.32 -2.28 3.65
N GLU A 232 -3.74 -1.41 4.49
CA GLU A 232 -4.20 -0.02 4.66
C GLU A 232 -4.01 0.80 3.38
N ILE A 233 -2.85 0.71 2.72
CA ILE A 233 -2.61 1.42 1.45
C ILE A 233 -3.54 0.88 0.34
N ALA A 234 -3.78 -0.43 0.27
CA ALA A 234 -4.69 -1.01 -0.71
C ALA A 234 -6.11 -0.46 -0.52
N VAL A 235 -6.60 -0.37 0.71
CA VAL A 235 -7.90 0.20 1.03
C VAL A 235 -7.94 1.70 0.73
N ALA A 236 -6.91 2.44 1.13
CA ALA A 236 -6.84 3.88 0.89
C ALA A 236 -6.89 4.19 -0.61
N SER A 237 -6.22 3.39 -1.44
CA SER A 237 -6.23 3.54 -2.90
C SER A 237 -7.58 3.13 -3.52
N LEU A 238 -8.24 2.10 -3.02
CA LEU A 238 -9.57 1.69 -3.48
C LEU A 238 -10.68 2.69 -3.14
N ASN A 239 -10.54 3.44 -2.04
CA ASN A 239 -11.52 4.46 -1.63
C ASN A 239 -11.27 5.83 -2.29
N ALA A 240 -10.16 6.01 -3.01
CA ALA A 240 -9.79 7.28 -3.63
C ALA A 240 -10.26 7.42 -5.08
N THR A 241 -10.66 6.30 -5.70
CA THR A 241 -11.35 6.23 -7.00
C THR A 241 -12.85 6.41 -6.83
#